data_AF-A0A951JIJ6-F1
#
_entry.id   AF-A0A951JIJ6-F1
#
_cell.length_a   1.000
_cell.length_b   1.000
_cell.length_c   1.000
_cell.angle_alpha   90.00
_cell.angle_beta   90.00
_cell.angle_gamma   90.00
#
_symmetry.space_group_name_H-M   'P 1'
#
loop_
_entity.id
_entity.type
_entity.pdbx_description
1 polymer ?
#
loop_
_entity_poly.entity_id
_entity_poly.type
_entity_poly.pdbx_seq_one_letter_code
_entity_poly.pdbx_strand_id
1 'polypeptide(L)'
;TASAEREAYARAVDAGAAPQLGMLHVDVLEGALLPRLGLEYTLERSPQVHGGIAEGAFLDRLVECGLCAPERRDALQAWPGYEVHTLRHELWPSWLVRRVNCIKLVYEPGREPQAKAYLLAFHQPCSRGGARGGAAAG
;
A
#
# COMPACT_ATOMS: atom_id res chain seq x y z
N THR A 1 13.60 5.74 16.60
CA THR A 1 14.08 4.41 17.05
C THR A 1 13.08 3.36 16.63
N ALA A 2 13.52 2.14 16.31
CA ALA A 2 12.61 1.06 15.87
C ALA A 2 11.47 0.76 16.86
N SER A 3 11.61 1.14 18.14
CA SER A 3 10.55 1.08 19.17
C SER A 3 9.41 2.06 18.88
N ALA A 4 9.72 3.32 18.53
CA ALA A 4 8.72 4.34 18.26
C ALA A 4 7.94 4.09 16.96
N GLU A 5 8.60 3.51 15.95
CA GLU A 5 7.95 3.10 14.69
C GLU A 5 7.02 1.90 14.89
N ARG A 6 7.41 0.92 15.73
CA ARG A 6 6.54 -0.20 16.12
C ARG A 6 5.35 0.25 16.97
N GLU A 7 5.54 1.21 17.87
CA GLU A 7 4.45 1.79 18.66
C GLU A 7 3.48 2.64 17.81
N ALA A 8 4.01 3.41 16.85
CA ALA A 8 3.18 4.14 15.88
C ALA A 8 2.41 3.18 14.96
N TYR A 9 3.04 2.08 14.54
CA TYR A 9 2.40 0.99 13.82
C TYR A 9 1.26 0.37 14.62
N ALA A 10 1.51 -0.04 15.88
CA ALA A 10 0.49 -0.64 16.74
C ALA A 10 -0.71 0.30 16.89
N ARG A 11 -0.48 1.59 17.15
CA ARG A 11 -1.55 2.60 17.25
C ARG A 11 -2.35 2.78 15.96
N ALA A 12 -1.69 2.79 14.79
CA ALA A 12 -2.39 2.96 13.51
C ALA A 12 -3.24 1.75 13.14
N VAL A 13 -2.77 0.54 13.48
CA VAL A 13 -3.52 -0.72 13.31
C VAL A 13 -4.69 -0.78 14.30
N ASP A 14 -4.45 -0.45 15.57
CA ASP A 14 -5.49 -0.45 16.62
C ASP A 14 -6.58 0.60 16.37
N ALA A 15 -6.25 1.70 15.72
CA ALA A 15 -7.19 2.78 15.39
C ALA A 15 -8.07 2.48 14.16
N GLY A 16 -7.79 1.41 13.39
CA GLY A 16 -8.54 1.08 12.18
C GLY A 16 -8.56 2.22 11.18
N ALA A 17 -7.38 2.63 10.71
CA ALA A 17 -7.24 3.78 9.82
C ALA A 17 -8.19 3.69 8.61
N ALA A 18 -8.90 4.79 8.32
CA ALA A 18 -9.66 4.91 7.09
C ALA A 18 -8.69 5.21 5.93
N PRO A 19 -8.83 4.55 4.77
CA PRO A 19 -7.98 4.85 3.64
C PRO A 19 -8.25 6.26 3.12
N GLN A 20 -7.22 6.93 2.62
CA GLN A 20 -7.37 8.25 2.02
C GLN A 20 -7.80 8.13 0.55
N LEU A 21 -8.79 8.92 0.12
CA LEU A 21 -9.13 9.04 -1.29
C LEU A 21 -8.04 9.86 -1.99
N GLY A 22 -7.25 9.22 -2.84
CA GLY A 22 -6.14 9.83 -3.56
C GLY A 22 -6.53 10.36 -4.95
N MET A 23 -7.43 9.69 -5.66
CA MET A 23 -7.78 10.07 -7.04
C MET A 23 -9.23 9.77 -7.41
N LEU A 24 -9.81 10.65 -8.22
CA LEU A 24 -11.08 10.45 -8.91
C LEU A 24 -10.82 10.26 -10.41
N HIS A 25 -11.37 9.20 -10.99
CA HIS A 25 -11.39 8.93 -12.41
C HIS A 25 -12.79 9.14 -12.96
N VAL A 26 -12.90 9.94 -14.01
CA VAL A 26 -14.11 10.10 -14.82
C VAL A 26 -13.75 9.82 -16.28
N ASP A 27 -14.61 9.10 -16.96
CA ASP A 27 -14.45 8.82 -18.39
C ASP A 27 -15.11 9.96 -19.19
N VAL A 28 -14.37 10.56 -20.13
CA VAL A 28 -14.78 11.74 -20.90
C VAL A 28 -14.72 11.44 -22.39
N LEU A 29 -15.74 11.86 -23.12
CA LEU A 29 -15.76 11.93 -24.58
C LEU A 29 -15.95 13.39 -25.01
N GLU A 30 -15.83 13.66 -26.31
CA GLU A 30 -16.10 14.99 -26.85
C GLU A 30 -17.52 15.45 -26.48
N GLY A 31 -17.61 16.52 -25.70
CA GLY A 31 -18.88 17.10 -25.24
C GLY A 31 -19.67 16.32 -24.18
N ALA A 32 -19.15 15.20 -23.65
CA ALA A 32 -19.91 14.35 -22.71
C ALA A 32 -19.05 13.67 -21.63
N LEU A 33 -19.63 13.51 -20.44
CA LEU A 33 -19.13 12.62 -19.40
C LEU A 33 -19.82 11.26 -19.53
N LEU A 34 -19.04 10.18 -19.50
CA LEU A 34 -19.59 8.83 -19.44
C LEU A 34 -20.00 8.48 -18.00
N PRO A 35 -21.01 7.63 -17.81
CA PRO A 35 -21.53 7.30 -16.48
C PRO A 35 -20.63 6.29 -15.75
N ARG A 36 -19.31 6.48 -15.77
CA ARG A 36 -18.36 5.58 -15.12
C ARG A 36 -17.41 6.37 -14.23
N LEU A 37 -17.34 5.95 -12.97
CA LEU A 37 -16.57 6.62 -11.92
C LEU A 37 -15.58 5.63 -11.32
N GLY A 38 -14.35 6.08 -11.10
CA GLY A 38 -13.34 5.34 -10.36
C GLY A 38 -12.82 6.13 -9.16
N LEU A 39 -12.76 5.51 -7.99
CA LEU A 39 -12.18 6.09 -6.77
C LEU A 39 -10.93 5.31 -6.41
N GLU A 40 -9.79 5.97 -6.33
CA GLU A 40 -8.53 5.37 -5.91
C GLU A 40 -8.23 5.73 -4.46
N TYR A 41 -8.16 4.71 -3.60
CA TYR A 41 -7.83 4.81 -2.20
C TYR A 41 -6.37 4.42 -1.96
N THR A 42 -5.60 5.32 -1.36
CA THR A 42 -4.22 5.06 -0.95
C THR A 42 -4.19 4.47 0.45
N LEU A 43 -3.28 3.50 0.64
CA LEU A 43 -3.04 2.87 1.94
C LEU A 43 -1.75 3.42 2.56
N GLU A 44 -1.71 3.45 3.88
CA GLU A 44 -0.56 3.90 4.65
C GLU A 44 0.68 3.06 4.32
N ARG A 45 1.78 3.74 4.00
CA ARG A 45 2.99 3.08 3.48
C ARG A 45 3.89 2.54 4.59
N SER A 46 3.88 3.20 5.75
CA SER A 46 4.75 2.85 6.88
C SER A 46 4.42 1.47 7.46
N PRO A 47 3.14 1.14 7.77
CA PRO A 47 2.76 -0.19 8.27
C PRO A 47 3.14 -1.33 7.31
N GLN A 48 3.07 -1.08 6.01
CA GLN A 48 3.33 -2.06 4.97
C GLN A 48 4.78 -2.53 4.91
N VAL A 49 5.74 -1.71 5.33
CA VAL A 49 7.14 -2.13 5.45
C VAL A 49 7.29 -3.20 6.55
N HIS A 50 6.44 -3.16 7.56
CA HIS A 50 6.44 -4.14 8.66
C HIS A 50 5.50 -5.34 8.41
N GLY A 51 4.98 -5.48 7.18
CA GLY A 51 4.13 -6.60 6.79
C GLY A 51 2.66 -6.44 7.17
N GLY A 52 2.21 -5.24 7.55
CA GLY A 52 0.82 -4.98 7.92
C GLY A 52 0.13 -3.96 7.02
N ILE A 53 -1.21 -3.94 7.06
CA ILE A 53 -2.05 -2.91 6.44
C ILE A 53 -2.88 -2.29 7.58
N ALA A 54 -2.71 -0.99 7.83
CA ALA A 54 -3.44 -0.30 8.91
C ALA A 54 -4.95 -0.24 8.63
N GLU A 55 -5.32 -0.19 7.36
CA GLU A 55 -6.69 -0.15 6.87
C GLU A 55 -7.30 -1.56 6.76
N GLY A 56 -6.97 -2.47 7.68
CA GLY A 56 -7.50 -3.84 7.68
C GLY A 56 -9.04 -3.87 7.65
N ALA A 57 -9.68 -3.00 8.46
CA ALA A 57 -11.13 -2.86 8.50
C ALA A 57 -11.75 -2.39 7.17
N PHE A 58 -11.01 -1.61 6.37
CA PHE A 58 -11.47 -1.25 5.02
C PHE A 58 -11.49 -2.47 4.11
N LEU A 59 -10.46 -3.33 4.19
CA LEU A 59 -10.43 -4.57 3.41
C LEU A 59 -11.55 -5.53 3.84
N ASP A 60 -11.82 -5.64 5.14
CA ASP A 60 -12.93 -6.42 5.67
C ASP A 60 -14.27 -5.89 5.14
N ARG A 61 -14.43 -4.57 5.09
CA ARG A 61 -15.64 -3.95 4.52
C ARG A 61 -15.83 -4.28 3.05
N LEU A 62 -14.76 -4.39 2.26
CA LEU A 62 -14.86 -4.83 0.87
C LEU A 62 -15.36 -6.28 0.76
N VAL A 63 -14.99 -7.14 1.71
CA VAL A 63 -15.51 -8.51 1.78
C VAL A 63 -16.99 -8.52 2.15
N GLU A 64 -17.38 -7.77 3.18
CA GLU A 64 -18.78 -7.63 3.59
C GLU A 64 -19.68 -7.09 2.46
N CYS A 65 -19.16 -6.19 1.64
CA CYS A 65 -19.87 -5.65 0.48
C CYS A 65 -19.83 -6.58 -0.76
N GLY A 66 -19.21 -7.76 -0.68
CA GLY A 66 -19.10 -8.68 -1.81
C GLY A 66 -18.12 -8.24 -2.91
N LEU A 67 -17.31 -7.19 -2.66
CA LEU A 67 -16.34 -6.64 -3.60
C LEU A 67 -14.98 -7.34 -3.53
N CYS A 68 -14.73 -8.11 -2.47
CA CYS A 68 -13.51 -8.88 -2.28
C CYS A 68 -13.85 -10.28 -1.73
N ALA A 69 -13.23 -11.33 -2.26
CA ALA A 69 -13.32 -12.65 -1.64
C ALA A 69 -12.43 -12.70 -0.37
N PRO A 70 -12.82 -13.41 0.69
CA PRO A 70 -12.02 -13.52 1.92
C PRO A 70 -10.57 -13.93 1.64
N GLU A 71 -10.34 -14.86 0.72
CA GLU A 71 -9.01 -15.37 0.37
C GLU A 71 -8.15 -14.29 -0.30
N ARG A 72 -8.77 -13.39 -1.08
CA ARG A 72 -8.08 -12.24 -1.68
C ARG A 72 -7.76 -11.18 -0.63
N ARG A 73 -8.65 -10.96 0.35
CA ARG A 73 -8.38 -10.07 1.49
C ARG A 73 -7.18 -10.58 2.28
N ASP A 74 -7.17 -11.86 2.62
CA ASP A 74 -6.08 -12.49 3.37
C ASP A 74 -4.75 -12.40 2.61
N ALA A 75 -4.78 -12.67 1.30
CA ALA A 75 -3.61 -12.53 0.43
C ALA A 75 -3.10 -11.08 0.35
N LEU A 76 -4.00 -10.09 0.30
CA LEU A 76 -3.62 -8.68 0.33
C LEU A 76 -2.99 -8.28 1.67
N GLN A 77 -3.52 -8.76 2.80
CA GLN A 77 -2.94 -8.50 4.11
C GLN A 77 -1.56 -9.14 4.28
N ALA A 78 -1.32 -10.30 3.68
CA ALA A 78 -0.04 -11.00 3.73
C ALA A 78 0.99 -10.52 2.68
N TRP A 79 0.59 -9.70 1.72
CA TRP A 79 1.46 -9.26 0.62
C TRP A 79 2.59 -8.30 1.04
N PRO A 80 2.35 -7.27 1.88
CA PRO A 80 3.37 -6.29 2.21
C PRO A 80 4.55 -6.88 2.97
N GLY A 81 5.68 -6.19 2.89
CA GLY A 81 6.87 -6.50 3.65
C GLY A 81 8.13 -6.12 2.89
N TYR A 82 9.27 -6.47 3.47
CA TYR A 82 10.53 -6.39 2.77
C TYR A 82 11.39 -7.60 3.06
N GLU A 83 12.33 -7.84 2.15
CA GLU A 83 13.40 -8.82 2.30
C GLU A 83 14.72 -8.17 1.87
N VAL A 84 15.84 -8.65 2.41
CA VAL A 84 17.18 -8.22 1.98
C VAL A 84 17.83 -9.37 1.25
N HIS A 85 18.08 -9.22 -0.05
CA HIS A 85 18.72 -10.23 -0.88
C HIS A 85 19.74 -9.60 -1.83
N THR A 86 20.84 -10.30 -2.07
CA THR A 86 21.74 -9.98 -3.18
C THR A 86 21.18 -10.60 -4.45
N LEU A 87 20.74 -9.76 -5.39
CA LEU A 87 20.26 -10.23 -6.68
C LEU A 87 21.45 -10.76 -7.50
N ARG A 88 21.20 -11.73 -8.39
CA ARG A 88 22.26 -12.40 -9.17
C ARG A 88 23.15 -11.44 -9.99
N HIS A 89 22.63 -10.28 -10.34
CA HIS A 89 23.31 -9.26 -11.16
C HIS A 89 23.88 -8.10 -10.33
N GLU A 90 23.74 -8.14 -9.00
CA GLU A 90 24.17 -7.08 -8.10
C GLU A 90 25.36 -7.52 -7.26
N LEU A 91 26.26 -6.57 -6.97
CA LEU A 91 27.41 -6.80 -6.09
C LEU A 91 27.08 -6.60 -4.61
N TRP A 92 25.98 -5.90 -4.31
CA TRP A 92 25.56 -5.52 -2.96
C TRP A 92 24.15 -6.04 -2.69
N PRO A 93 23.81 -6.34 -1.42
CA PRO A 93 22.44 -6.66 -1.05
C PRO A 93 21.50 -5.50 -1.44
N SER A 94 20.26 -5.85 -1.78
CA SER A 94 19.17 -4.92 -2.04
C SER A 94 18.01 -5.16 -1.10
N TRP A 95 17.32 -4.09 -0.73
CA TRP A 95 15.99 -4.16 -0.13
C TRP A 95 15.00 -4.47 -1.23
N LEU A 96 14.28 -5.59 -1.14
CA LEU A 96 13.11 -5.86 -1.95
C LEU A 96 11.89 -5.49 -1.13
N VAL A 97 11.10 -4.52 -1.59
CA VAL A 97 9.95 -4.00 -0.86
C VAL A 97 8.68 -4.31 -1.63
N ARG A 98 7.70 -4.90 -0.94
CA ARG A 98 6.37 -5.23 -1.45
C ARG A 98 5.32 -4.39 -0.73
N ARG A 99 4.39 -3.82 -1.49
CA ARG A 99 3.29 -2.98 -0.99
C ARG A 99 2.02 -3.20 -1.78
N VAL A 100 0.89 -2.95 -1.17
CA VAL A 100 -0.36 -2.58 -1.84
C VAL A 100 -0.33 -1.07 -2.05
N ASN A 101 -0.22 -0.63 -3.31
CA ASN A 101 -0.12 0.78 -3.66
C ASN A 101 -1.44 1.50 -3.42
N CYS A 102 -2.52 0.95 -3.98
CA CYS A 102 -3.86 1.51 -3.87
C CYS A 102 -4.94 0.46 -4.14
N ILE A 103 -6.16 0.79 -3.74
CA ILE A 103 -7.38 0.07 -4.09
C ILE A 103 -8.28 1.00 -4.89
N LYS A 104 -8.65 0.56 -6.09
CA LYS A 104 -9.57 1.29 -6.96
C LYS A 104 -10.95 0.67 -6.90
N LEU A 105 -11.94 1.46 -6.54
CA LEU A 105 -13.35 1.12 -6.68
C LEU A 105 -13.87 1.71 -8.00
N VAL A 106 -14.66 0.94 -8.74
CA VAL A 106 -15.26 1.36 -10.01
C VAL A 106 -16.76 1.15 -9.93
N TYR A 107 -17.51 2.20 -10.27
CA TYR A 107 -18.95 2.18 -10.41
C TYR A 107 -19.36 2.53 -11.85
N GLU A 108 -20.29 1.78 -12.39
CA GLU A 108 -20.91 1.98 -13.70
C GLU A 108 -22.37 1.54 -13.60
N PRO A 109 -23.37 2.40 -13.91
CA PRO A 109 -24.78 2.02 -13.85
C PRO A 109 -25.08 0.77 -14.67
N GLY A 110 -25.86 -0.13 -14.07
CA GLY A 110 -26.21 -1.41 -14.68
C GLY A 110 -25.12 -2.49 -14.59
N ARG A 111 -23.99 -2.22 -13.93
CA ARG A 111 -22.98 -3.21 -13.60
C ARG A 111 -22.75 -3.29 -12.09
N GLU A 112 -22.40 -4.48 -11.63
CA GLU A 112 -21.90 -4.65 -10.27
C GLU A 112 -20.63 -3.82 -10.05
N PRO A 113 -20.50 -3.12 -8.90
CA PRO A 113 -19.29 -2.38 -8.58
C PRO A 113 -18.07 -3.31 -8.52
N GLN A 114 -16.90 -2.78 -8.84
CA GLN A 114 -15.66 -3.56 -8.87
C GLN A 114 -14.62 -2.95 -7.95
N ALA A 115 -13.89 -3.79 -7.23
CA ALA A 115 -12.67 -3.41 -6.51
C ALA A 115 -11.43 -4.02 -7.17
N LYS A 116 -10.37 -3.23 -7.30
CA LYS A 116 -9.08 -3.67 -7.86
C LYS A 116 -7.95 -3.21 -6.95
N ALA A 117 -7.11 -4.13 -6.51
CA ALA A 117 -5.89 -3.80 -5.77
C ALA A 117 -4.70 -3.71 -6.74
N TYR A 118 -3.90 -2.67 -6.59
CA TYR A 118 -2.65 -2.49 -7.33
C TYR A 118 -1.48 -2.79 -6.42
N LEU A 119 -0.74 -3.84 -6.76
CA LEU A 119 0.46 -4.23 -6.04
C LEU A 119 1.67 -3.48 -6.58
N LEU A 120 2.58 -3.13 -5.69
CA LEU A 120 3.87 -2.55 -6.02
C LEU A 120 4.97 -3.46 -5.45
N ALA A 121 5.98 -3.73 -6.28
CA ALA A 121 7.23 -4.33 -5.86
C ALA A 121 8.38 -3.54 -6.49
N PHE A 122 9.37 -3.18 -5.68
CA PHE A 122 10.58 -2.51 -6.15
C PHE A 122 11.78 -3.02 -5.34
N HIS A 123 12.98 -2.84 -5.89
CA HIS A 123 14.22 -3.07 -5.15
C HIS A 123 15.05 -1.79 -5.10
N GLN A 124 15.85 -1.66 -4.05
CA GLN A 124 16.84 -0.60 -3.90
C GLN A 124 18.13 -1.18 -3.30
N PRO A 125 19.30 -0.96 -3.93
CA PRO A 125 20.58 -1.34 -3.35
C PRO A 125 20.70 -0.81 -1.93
N CYS A 126 21.16 -1.67 -1.01
CA CYS A 126 21.56 -1.23 0.31
C CYS A 126 22.75 -0.27 0.11
N SER A 127 22.50 1.03 0.22
CA SER A 127 23.60 1.98 0.26
C SER A 127 24.45 1.62 1.48
N ARG A 128 25.77 1.47 1.26
CA ARG A 128 26.73 1.43 2.35
C ARG A 128 26.54 2.75 3.10
N GLY A 129 25.93 2.72 4.27
CA GLY A 129 25.90 3.87 5.15
C GLY A 129 27.34 4.32 5.35
N GLY A 130 27.68 5.51 4.86
CA GLY A 130 28.90 6.20 5.26
C GLY A 130 28.80 6.47 6.76
N ALA A 131 29.45 5.63 7.57
CA ALA A 131 29.71 5.95 8.95
C ALA A 131 30.98 6.80 9.03
N ARG A 132 30.82 8.11 9.28
CA ARG A 132 31.64 9.04 10.11
C ARG A 132 31.44 10.49 9.61
N GLY A 133 31.14 11.48 10.44
CA GLY A 133 31.09 11.48 11.91
C GLY A 133 30.38 12.70 12.48
N GLY A 134 29.97 12.57 13.73
CA GLY A 134 29.84 13.73 14.59
C GLY A 134 31.22 14.33 14.79
N ALA A 135 31.31 15.65 14.65
CA ALA A 135 32.23 16.48 15.39
C ALA A 135 31.38 17.57 16.04
N ALA A 136 31.31 17.53 17.36
CA ALA A 136 31.13 18.74 18.15
C ALA A 136 32.42 19.59 18.07
N ALA A 137 32.28 20.88 18.41
CA ALA A 137 33.27 21.97 18.45
C ALA A 137 33.55 22.66 17.10
N GLY A 138 33.43 23.99 16.98
CA GLY A 138 33.28 25.07 17.97
C GLY A 138 32.59 26.31 17.40
#